data_AF-A0A3G9CZB7-F1
#
_entry.id   AF-A0A3G9CZB7-F1
#
_cell.length_a   1.000
_cell.length_b   1.000
_cell.length_c   1.000
_cell.angle_alpha   90.00
_cell.angle_beta   90.00
_cell.angle_gamma   90.00
#
_symmetry.space_group_name_H-M   'P 1'
#
loop_
_entity.id
_entity.type
_entity.pdbx_description
1 polymer ?
#
loop_
_entity_poly.entity_id
_entity_poly.type
_entity_poly.pdbx_seq_one_letter_code
_entity_poly.pdbx_strand_id
1 'polypeptide(L)'
;MLTEYMLRALLGLLLKKKVLGIGTRYSPNNAKEREYVDMINYTKTMLLEIKKADINTQNIFNNLIKEVGSENIPQNRKFIELKPPLERVDEYALFSNIIISSDRYLYIETLNGARIIDDFIELLKKEKGEIIEKSPTEILAKLPSKNDAIRAGIKLIGSASMRKINIRAAVGMTGAAAIERSIKLNEEIGEIPGVGFTKLGGEFALIFPTPFTPKEGEPVTHDNYLFIDVINSTSFIEEHGKETLVEIMNDIKTYIEKECKGKIEGYKEGGDDLIANLPSKDTALKATIDVAWHALANNAKIRAGIGKTRREAAERAHLADEIKLWNPAPVIIFDVADGLYAYFIPNPFTRAIIDYLFNKKSSIIIIFIFVFIATFLGWNLGYWQLGLLAILLAVLYGTTT
;
A
#
# COMPACT_ATOMS: atom_id res chain seq x y z
N MET A 1 21.79 -0.85 -8.08
CA MET A 1 20.92 -1.90 -8.65
C MET A 1 21.42 -3.31 -8.33
N LEU A 2 22.63 -3.73 -8.71
CA LEU A 2 23.11 -5.12 -8.46
C LEU A 2 23.19 -5.49 -6.96
N THR A 3 23.77 -4.62 -6.12
CA THR A 3 23.88 -4.85 -4.66
C THR A 3 22.51 -5.04 -3.99
N GLU A 4 21.53 -4.25 -4.42
CA GLU A 4 20.18 -4.28 -3.88
C GLU A 4 19.44 -5.55 -4.30
N TYR A 5 19.64 -6.01 -5.54
CA TYR A 5 19.10 -7.28 -6.02
C TYR A 5 19.69 -8.47 -5.23
N MET A 6 21.02 -8.50 -5.05
CA MET A 6 21.70 -9.54 -4.27
C MET A 6 21.24 -9.56 -2.81
N LEU A 7 21.09 -8.38 -2.20
CA LEU A 7 20.62 -8.27 -0.82
C LEU A 7 19.16 -8.75 -0.67
N ARG A 8 18.28 -8.37 -1.61
CA ARG A 8 16.89 -8.88 -1.65
C ARG A 8 16.86 -10.40 -1.79
N ALA A 9 17.71 -10.98 -2.63
CA ALA A 9 17.81 -12.42 -2.80
C ALA A 9 18.29 -13.13 -1.52
N LEU A 10 19.33 -12.60 -0.86
CA LEU A 10 19.86 -13.14 0.39
C LEU A 10 18.82 -13.07 1.51
N LEU A 11 18.22 -11.90 1.73
CA LEU A 11 17.19 -11.71 2.75
C LEU A 11 15.95 -12.56 2.44
N GLY A 12 15.61 -12.72 1.16
CA GLY A 12 14.51 -13.58 0.75
C GLY A 12 14.75 -15.06 1.04
N LEU A 13 15.99 -15.53 0.88
CA LEU A 13 16.39 -16.88 1.28
C LEU A 13 16.27 -17.07 2.79
N LEU A 14 16.73 -16.10 3.58
CA LEU A 14 16.66 -16.14 5.05
C LEU A 14 15.22 -16.09 5.57
N LEU A 15 14.36 -15.27 4.95
CA LEU A 15 12.95 -15.13 5.29
C LEU A 15 12.06 -16.24 4.70
N LYS A 16 12.58 -17.03 3.75
CA LYS A 16 11.80 -17.97 2.92
C LYS A 16 10.62 -17.30 2.21
N LYS A 17 10.73 -16.00 1.91
CA LYS A 17 9.75 -15.18 1.20
C LYS A 17 10.48 -14.30 0.20
N LYS A 18 9.85 -13.94 -0.91
CA LYS A 18 10.48 -13.07 -1.90
C LYS A 18 10.43 -11.62 -1.42
N VAL A 19 11.59 -10.95 -1.37
CA VAL A 19 11.70 -9.52 -1.02
C VAL A 19 11.55 -8.68 -2.28
N LEU A 20 10.45 -7.93 -2.38
CA LEU A 20 10.15 -7.06 -3.51
C LEU A 20 10.86 -5.71 -3.41
N GLY A 21 10.96 -5.15 -2.22
CA GLY A 21 11.59 -3.85 -1.95
C GLY A 21 12.20 -3.76 -0.57
N ILE A 22 13.20 -2.89 -0.40
CA ILE A 22 13.81 -2.53 0.89
C ILE A 22 13.83 -1.01 0.94
N GLY A 23 13.07 -0.43 1.87
CA GLY A 23 12.76 0.99 1.85
C GLY A 23 11.91 1.37 0.62
N THR A 24 11.82 2.67 0.36
CA THR A 24 11.08 3.25 -0.75
C THR A 24 11.88 4.27 -1.55
N ARG A 25 11.55 4.35 -2.84
CA ARG A 25 12.04 5.41 -3.74
C ARG A 25 10.99 6.49 -4.01
N TYR A 26 9.90 6.49 -3.25
CA TYR A 26 8.84 7.48 -3.41
C TYR A 26 9.38 8.89 -3.16
N SER A 27 9.09 9.80 -4.09
CA SER A 27 9.50 11.20 -4.02
C SER A 27 8.37 12.00 -3.38
N PRO A 28 8.53 12.45 -2.12
CA PRO A 28 7.44 13.07 -1.37
C PRO A 28 7.13 14.48 -1.87
N ASN A 29 5.85 14.82 -1.97
CA ASN A 29 5.38 16.14 -2.42
C ASN A 29 5.09 17.11 -1.28
N ASN A 30 4.97 16.62 -0.03
CA ASN A 30 4.72 17.42 1.15
C ASN A 30 5.47 16.89 2.39
N ALA A 31 5.42 17.63 3.50
CA ALA A 31 6.15 17.29 4.72
C ALA A 31 5.71 15.96 5.34
N LYS A 32 4.40 15.67 5.32
CA LYS A 32 3.85 14.42 5.83
C LYS A 32 4.34 13.22 5.02
N GLU A 33 4.24 13.30 3.70
CA GLU A 33 4.80 12.27 2.80
C GLU A 33 6.29 12.05 3.04
N ARG A 34 7.05 13.12 3.30
CA ARG A 34 8.48 13.03 3.58
C ARG A 34 8.76 12.27 4.87
N GLU A 35 8.02 12.55 5.94
CA GLU A 35 8.14 11.82 7.21
C GLU A 35 7.95 10.30 7.01
N TYR A 36 6.92 9.90 6.26
CA TYR A 36 6.66 8.50 5.94
C TYR A 36 7.80 7.86 5.14
N VAL A 37 8.27 8.55 4.09
CA VAL A 37 9.40 8.09 3.26
C VAL A 37 10.67 7.93 4.10
N ASP A 38 10.98 8.93 4.92
CA ASP A 38 12.16 8.93 5.78
C ASP A 38 12.08 7.78 6.79
N MET A 39 10.91 7.54 7.39
CA MET A 39 10.74 6.49 8.38
C MET A 39 10.78 5.08 7.76
N ILE A 40 10.18 4.85 6.59
CA ILE A 40 10.31 3.58 5.85
C ILE A 40 11.77 3.31 5.47
N ASN A 41 12.49 4.33 5.02
CA ASN A 41 13.90 4.22 4.63
C ASN A 41 14.84 4.08 5.83
N TYR A 42 14.57 4.78 6.92
CA TYR A 42 15.31 4.68 8.18
C TYR A 42 15.16 3.28 8.79
N THR A 43 13.93 2.76 8.81
CA THR A 43 13.64 1.42 9.33
C THR A 43 14.02 0.29 8.36
N LYS A 44 14.44 0.61 7.13
CA LYS A 44 14.70 -0.36 6.06
C LYS A 44 13.54 -1.34 5.89
N THR A 45 12.30 -0.84 5.99
CA THR A 45 11.09 -1.67 5.93
C THR A 45 11.05 -2.42 4.60
N MET A 46 10.80 -3.72 4.66
CA MET A 46 10.84 -4.61 3.49
C MET A 46 9.43 -4.98 3.04
N LEU A 47 9.18 -4.87 1.74
CA LEU A 47 7.97 -5.41 1.13
C LEU A 47 8.22 -6.86 0.72
N LEU A 48 7.43 -7.79 1.26
CA LEU A 48 7.52 -9.23 1.01
C LEU A 48 6.31 -9.71 0.20
N GLU A 49 6.54 -10.64 -0.72
CA GLU A 49 5.50 -11.39 -1.43
C GLU A 49 5.25 -12.72 -0.71
N ILE A 50 4.07 -12.88 -0.08
CA ILE A 50 3.63 -14.14 0.52
C ILE A 50 2.91 -14.98 -0.53
N LYS A 51 1.99 -14.37 -1.26
CA LYS A 51 1.25 -14.96 -2.37
C LYS A 51 1.21 -13.97 -3.52
N LYS A 52 1.78 -14.34 -4.67
CA LYS A 52 1.78 -13.51 -5.88
C LYS A 52 0.32 -13.20 -6.30
N ALA A 53 0.08 -11.95 -6.66
CA ALA A 53 -1.20 -11.54 -7.28
C ALA A 53 -1.33 -12.09 -8.70
N ASP A 54 -2.54 -12.52 -9.07
CA ASP A 54 -2.87 -12.90 -10.45
C ASP A 54 -3.38 -11.67 -11.21
N ILE A 55 -2.43 -10.90 -11.73
CA ILE A 55 -2.67 -9.62 -12.39
C ILE A 55 -2.95 -9.86 -13.87
N ASN A 56 -4.23 -9.90 -14.23
CA ASN A 56 -4.69 -9.92 -15.61
C ASN A 56 -5.98 -9.09 -15.76
N THR A 57 -6.35 -8.77 -17.00
CA THR A 57 -7.52 -7.96 -17.35
C THR A 57 -8.81 -8.49 -16.74
N GLN A 58 -9.02 -9.81 -16.80
CA GLN A 58 -10.23 -10.46 -16.31
C GLN A 58 -10.35 -10.35 -14.78
N ASN A 59 -9.26 -10.57 -14.05
CA ASN A 59 -9.24 -10.45 -12.60
C ASN A 59 -9.39 -9.00 -12.15
N ILE A 60 -8.79 -8.05 -12.86
CA ILE A 60 -8.99 -6.61 -12.59
C ILE A 60 -10.47 -6.24 -12.74
N PHE A 61 -11.14 -6.73 -13.78
CA PHE A 61 -12.56 -6.51 -13.98
C PHE A 61 -13.42 -7.18 -12.91
N ASN A 62 -13.14 -8.45 -12.58
CA ASN A 62 -13.84 -9.17 -11.52
C ASN A 62 -13.71 -8.45 -10.17
N ASN A 63 -12.53 -7.93 -9.86
CA ASN A 63 -12.28 -7.16 -8.65
C ASN A 63 -13.00 -5.81 -8.68
N LEU A 64 -13.02 -5.11 -9.82
CA LEU A 64 -13.80 -3.89 -9.97
C LEU A 64 -15.28 -4.13 -9.70
N ILE A 65 -15.85 -5.23 -10.22
CA ILE A 65 -17.26 -5.57 -9.99
C ILE A 65 -17.53 -5.82 -8.50
N LYS A 66 -16.65 -6.55 -7.82
CA LYS A 66 -16.75 -6.79 -6.37
C LYS A 66 -16.63 -5.48 -5.58
N GLU A 67 -15.63 -4.65 -5.92
CA GLU A 67 -15.28 -3.41 -5.22
C GLU A 67 -16.34 -2.30 -5.40
N VAL A 68 -16.92 -2.16 -6.61
CA VAL A 68 -17.94 -1.13 -6.93
C VAL A 68 -19.36 -1.62 -6.64
N GLY A 69 -19.59 -2.93 -6.61
CA GLY A 69 -20.91 -3.54 -6.49
C GLY A 69 -21.51 -3.86 -7.86
N SER A 70 -21.95 -5.10 -8.04
CA SER A 70 -22.46 -5.62 -9.32
C SER A 70 -23.71 -4.89 -9.81
N GLU A 71 -24.52 -4.41 -8.87
CA GLU A 71 -25.74 -3.64 -9.05
C GLU A 71 -25.48 -2.23 -9.57
N ASN A 72 -24.32 -1.65 -9.24
CA ASN A 72 -23.90 -0.32 -9.69
C ASN A 72 -23.32 -0.34 -11.12
N ILE A 73 -23.08 -1.53 -11.68
CA ILE A 73 -22.44 -1.72 -12.97
C ILE A 73 -23.46 -2.32 -13.98
N PRO A 74 -23.91 -1.55 -14.98
CA PRO A 74 -24.88 -2.00 -16.00
C PRO A 74 -24.44 -3.27 -16.75
N GLN A 75 -25.40 -4.13 -17.13
CA GLN A 75 -25.07 -5.38 -17.87
C GLN A 75 -24.60 -5.13 -19.31
N ASN A 76 -25.10 -4.08 -19.95
CA ASN A 76 -24.77 -3.66 -21.32
C ASN A 76 -23.41 -2.94 -21.44
N ARG A 77 -22.53 -3.08 -20.45
CA ARG A 77 -21.18 -2.49 -20.44
C ARG A 77 -20.23 -3.27 -21.34
N LYS A 78 -19.14 -2.62 -21.77
CA LYS A 78 -17.92 -3.31 -22.20
C LYS A 78 -16.75 -2.86 -21.35
N PHE A 79 -15.91 -3.81 -20.96
CA PHE A 79 -14.64 -3.54 -20.27
C PHE A 79 -13.53 -3.55 -21.30
N ILE A 80 -12.75 -2.47 -21.36
CA ILE A 80 -11.68 -2.29 -22.33
C ILE A 80 -10.37 -2.10 -21.58
N GLU A 81 -9.35 -2.83 -21.99
CA GLU A 81 -7.96 -2.57 -21.65
C GLU A 81 -7.36 -1.64 -22.70
N LEU A 82 -6.92 -0.47 -22.27
CA LEU A 82 -6.21 0.50 -23.11
C LEU A 82 -4.70 0.30 -23.01
N LYS A 83 -4.26 -0.12 -21.82
CA LYS A 83 -2.86 -0.43 -21.53
C LYS A 83 -2.78 -1.59 -20.55
N PRO A 84 -1.97 -2.63 -20.85
CA PRO A 84 -1.84 -3.79 -19.98
C PRO A 84 -1.32 -3.39 -18.59
N PRO A 85 -1.76 -4.07 -17.52
CA PRO A 85 -1.24 -3.85 -16.19
C PRO A 85 0.21 -4.31 -16.08
N LEU A 86 0.95 -3.73 -15.13
CA LEU A 86 2.26 -4.25 -14.77
C LEU A 86 2.08 -5.58 -14.04
N GLU A 87 2.72 -6.64 -14.54
CA GLU A 87 2.66 -8.00 -13.94
C GLU A 87 3.40 -8.13 -12.59
N ARG A 88 3.73 -7.00 -11.96
CA ARG A 88 4.46 -6.95 -10.70
C ARG A 88 3.85 -5.92 -9.76
N VAL A 89 3.80 -6.27 -8.49
CA VAL A 89 3.60 -5.31 -7.41
C VAL A 89 4.97 -4.71 -7.09
N ASP A 90 5.01 -3.38 -7.07
CA ASP A 90 6.21 -2.60 -6.77
C ASP A 90 5.99 -1.81 -5.48
N GLU A 91 7.03 -1.74 -4.65
CA GLU A 91 6.97 -1.05 -3.36
C GLU A 91 6.63 0.43 -3.53
N TYR A 92 7.22 1.11 -4.52
CA TYR A 92 6.99 2.54 -4.76
C TYR A 92 5.51 2.79 -5.07
N ALA A 93 4.94 1.97 -5.95
CA ALA A 93 3.55 2.12 -6.38
C ALA A 93 2.56 1.76 -5.26
N LEU A 94 2.93 0.82 -4.40
CA LEU A 94 2.10 0.44 -3.26
C LEU A 94 2.15 1.53 -2.19
N PHE A 95 3.34 1.97 -1.81
CA PHE A 95 3.55 2.97 -0.77
C PHE A 95 2.99 4.32 -1.16
N SER A 96 3.15 4.75 -2.43
CA SER A 96 2.51 5.97 -2.93
C SER A 96 0.99 5.91 -2.76
N ASN A 97 0.36 4.77 -3.06
CA ASN A 97 -1.09 4.61 -2.88
C ASN A 97 -1.53 4.56 -1.40
N ILE A 98 -0.62 4.22 -0.48
CA ILE A 98 -0.90 4.18 0.97
C ILE A 98 -0.79 5.59 1.58
N ILE A 99 0.23 6.37 1.19
CA ILE A 99 0.44 7.71 1.78
C ILE A 99 -0.41 8.78 1.08
N ILE A 100 -0.58 8.69 -0.24
CA ILE A 100 -1.49 9.56 -0.97
C ILE A 100 -2.90 9.16 -0.54
N SER A 101 -3.65 10.12 0.00
CA SER A 101 -5.06 9.95 0.42
C SER A 101 -5.84 9.05 -0.54
N SER A 102 -6.78 8.25 -0.01
CA SER A 102 -7.71 7.48 -0.84
C SER A 102 -8.46 8.33 -1.85
N ASP A 103 -8.55 9.63 -1.59
CA ASP A 103 -9.25 10.57 -2.43
C ASP A 103 -8.85 10.45 -3.90
N ARG A 104 -9.82 10.50 -4.80
CA ARG A 104 -9.59 10.49 -6.24
C ARG A 104 -10.34 11.62 -6.91
N TYR A 105 -9.70 12.16 -7.94
CA TYR A 105 -10.30 13.17 -8.80
C TYR A 105 -11.11 12.45 -9.88
N LEU A 106 -12.37 12.85 -10.01
CA LEU A 106 -13.29 12.50 -11.07
C LEU A 106 -13.45 13.71 -11.97
N TYR A 107 -12.93 13.61 -13.18
CA TYR A 107 -13.18 14.56 -14.26
C TYR A 107 -14.34 14.08 -15.11
N ILE A 108 -15.22 15.00 -15.50
CA ILE A 108 -16.37 14.73 -16.35
C ILE A 108 -16.48 15.83 -17.40
N GLU A 109 -16.72 15.45 -18.64
CA GLU A 109 -16.95 16.35 -19.76
C GLU A 109 -18.17 15.91 -20.58
N THR A 110 -18.90 16.87 -21.13
CA THR A 110 -19.99 16.61 -22.08
C THR A 110 -19.46 16.61 -23.50
N LEU A 111 -19.60 15.48 -24.19
CA LEU A 111 -19.00 15.27 -25.52
C LEU A 111 -19.71 16.09 -26.61
N ASN A 112 -20.98 16.43 -26.41
CA ASN A 112 -21.80 17.19 -27.35
C ASN A 112 -22.04 18.66 -26.92
N GLY A 113 -21.29 19.17 -25.92
CA GLY A 113 -21.42 20.54 -25.44
C GLY A 113 -22.72 20.85 -24.67
N ALA A 114 -23.47 19.84 -24.24
CA ALA A 114 -24.67 20.02 -23.44
C ALA A 114 -24.35 20.65 -22.07
N ARG A 115 -25.20 21.59 -21.64
CA ARG A 115 -25.09 22.29 -20.35
C ARG A 115 -25.92 21.58 -19.27
N ILE A 116 -25.36 20.53 -18.68
CA ILE A 116 -26.01 19.70 -17.64
C ILE A 116 -25.20 19.62 -16.34
N ILE A 117 -24.07 20.33 -16.27
CA ILE A 117 -23.14 20.22 -15.15
C ILE A 117 -23.77 20.59 -13.79
N ASP A 118 -24.69 21.56 -13.75
CA ASP A 118 -25.33 21.95 -12.48
C ASP A 118 -26.19 20.80 -11.89
N ASP A 119 -26.84 19.99 -12.73
CA ASP A 119 -27.57 18.79 -12.29
C ASP A 119 -26.62 17.72 -11.71
N PHE A 120 -25.37 17.67 -12.21
CA PHE A 120 -24.37 16.72 -11.74
C PHE A 120 -23.82 17.07 -10.36
N ILE A 121 -23.81 18.36 -10.00
CA ILE A 121 -23.29 18.83 -8.70
C ILE A 121 -24.09 18.23 -7.54
N GLU A 122 -25.41 18.16 -7.65
CA GLU A 122 -26.25 17.61 -6.58
C GLU A 122 -25.97 16.11 -6.36
N LEU A 123 -25.82 15.36 -7.45
CA LEU A 123 -25.49 13.93 -7.40
C LEU A 123 -24.09 13.71 -6.81
N LEU A 124 -23.10 14.49 -7.23
CA LEU A 124 -21.74 14.41 -6.70
C LEU A 124 -21.70 14.73 -5.20
N LYS A 125 -22.45 15.74 -4.74
CA LYS A 125 -22.58 16.03 -3.30
C LYS A 125 -23.23 14.88 -2.52
N LYS A 126 -24.24 14.20 -3.09
CA LYS A 126 -24.86 13.00 -2.50
C LYS A 126 -23.84 11.86 -2.34
N GLU A 127 -22.89 11.75 -3.27
CA GLU A 127 -21.77 10.79 -3.22
C GLU A 127 -20.56 11.29 -2.39
N LYS A 128 -20.76 12.32 -1.54
CA LYS A 128 -19.72 12.94 -0.70
C LYS A 128 -18.54 13.52 -1.50
N GLY A 129 -18.79 13.92 -2.74
CA GLY A 129 -17.82 14.59 -3.60
C GLY A 129 -17.70 16.08 -3.28
N GLU A 130 -16.46 16.57 -3.23
CA GLU A 130 -16.12 17.99 -3.16
C GLU A 130 -15.89 18.52 -4.58
N ILE A 131 -16.56 19.60 -4.96
CA ILE A 131 -16.37 20.20 -6.30
C ILE A 131 -15.14 21.09 -6.25
N ILE A 132 -14.16 20.81 -7.12
CA ILE A 132 -12.89 21.55 -7.21
C ILE A 132 -12.99 22.64 -8.27
N GLU A 133 -13.44 22.25 -9.48
CA GLU A 133 -13.60 23.16 -10.62
C GLU A 133 -14.88 22.80 -11.38
N LYS A 134 -15.52 23.81 -11.98
CA LYS A 134 -16.66 23.59 -12.87
C LYS A 134 -16.71 24.60 -14.00
N SER A 135 -17.24 24.15 -15.13
CA SER A 135 -17.62 24.95 -16.29
C SER A 135 -19.01 24.51 -16.77
N PRO A 136 -19.59 25.14 -17.81
CA PRO A 136 -20.88 24.71 -18.36
C PRO A 136 -20.88 23.28 -18.94
N THR A 137 -19.71 22.76 -19.33
CA THR A 137 -19.56 21.46 -20.03
C THR A 137 -18.62 20.50 -19.31
N GLU A 138 -17.91 20.95 -18.28
CA GLU A 138 -16.91 20.16 -17.57
C GLU A 138 -17.05 20.32 -16.05
N ILE A 139 -16.69 19.28 -15.31
CA ILE A 139 -16.60 19.34 -13.85
C ILE A 139 -15.48 18.45 -13.35
N LEU A 140 -14.75 18.97 -12.36
CA LEU A 140 -13.74 18.24 -11.63
C LEU A 140 -14.19 18.15 -10.16
N ALA A 141 -14.37 16.93 -9.68
CA ALA A 141 -14.74 16.65 -8.30
C ALA A 141 -13.72 15.74 -7.63
N LYS A 142 -13.54 15.90 -6.32
CA LYS A 142 -12.72 15.05 -5.47
C LYS A 142 -13.65 14.15 -4.66
N LEU A 143 -13.51 12.83 -4.79
CA LEU A 143 -14.30 11.83 -4.08
C LEU A 143 -13.43 11.02 -3.11
N PRO A 144 -14.02 10.40 -2.06
CA PRO A 144 -13.27 9.72 -1.00
C PRO A 144 -12.43 8.52 -1.46
N SER A 145 -12.82 7.84 -2.55
CA SER A 145 -12.08 6.69 -3.08
C SER A 145 -12.19 6.59 -4.60
N LYS A 146 -11.32 5.76 -5.18
CA LYS A 146 -11.41 5.38 -6.60
C LYS A 146 -12.74 4.73 -6.94
N ASN A 147 -13.26 3.88 -6.05
CA ASN A 147 -14.47 3.11 -6.32
C ASN A 147 -15.70 4.01 -6.24
N ASP A 148 -15.69 4.99 -5.32
CA ASP A 148 -16.71 6.05 -5.25
C ASP A 148 -16.69 6.92 -6.51
N ALA A 149 -15.50 7.33 -6.96
CA ALA A 149 -15.34 8.10 -8.19
C ALA A 149 -15.86 7.35 -9.43
N ILE A 150 -15.52 6.06 -9.58
CA ILE A 150 -16.00 5.23 -10.69
C ILE A 150 -17.53 5.10 -10.63
N ARG A 151 -18.08 4.79 -9.46
CA ARG A 151 -19.52 4.64 -9.24
C ARG A 151 -20.29 5.92 -9.54
N ALA A 152 -19.83 7.07 -9.04
CA ALA A 152 -20.40 8.37 -9.34
C ALA A 152 -20.37 8.67 -10.85
N GLY A 153 -19.24 8.37 -11.51
CA GLY A 153 -19.12 8.47 -12.97
C GLY A 153 -20.17 7.64 -13.72
N ILE A 154 -20.38 6.38 -13.32
CA ILE A 154 -21.40 5.50 -13.92
C ILE A 154 -22.82 6.09 -13.71
N LYS A 155 -23.14 6.58 -12.51
CA LYS A 155 -24.45 7.17 -12.22
C LYS A 155 -24.71 8.40 -13.08
N LEU A 156 -23.70 9.26 -13.24
CA LEU A 156 -23.80 10.47 -14.05
C LEU A 156 -23.97 10.12 -15.53
N ILE A 157 -23.23 9.12 -16.04
CA ILE A 157 -23.37 8.65 -17.42
C ILE A 157 -24.78 8.13 -17.66
N GLY A 158 -25.32 7.29 -16.78
CA GLY A 158 -26.67 6.78 -16.93
C GLY A 158 -27.70 7.91 -16.93
N SER A 159 -27.59 8.86 -15.99
CA SER A 159 -28.47 10.03 -15.90
C SER A 159 -28.45 10.87 -17.19
N ALA A 160 -27.27 11.15 -17.74
CA ALA A 160 -27.09 11.89 -18.98
C ALA A 160 -27.61 11.12 -20.21
N SER A 161 -27.38 9.80 -20.24
CA SER A 161 -27.79 8.95 -21.36
C SER A 161 -29.30 8.91 -21.57
N MET A 162 -30.09 9.00 -20.48
CA MET A 162 -31.55 9.10 -20.55
C MET A 162 -32.02 10.39 -21.25
N ARG A 163 -31.19 11.44 -21.22
CA ARG A 163 -31.42 12.72 -21.90
C ARG A 163 -30.72 12.79 -23.26
N LYS A 164 -30.20 11.66 -23.77
CA LYS A 164 -29.40 11.58 -25.01
C LYS A 164 -28.15 12.46 -25.00
N ILE A 165 -27.56 12.65 -23.81
CA ILE A 165 -26.32 13.39 -23.64
C ILE A 165 -25.20 12.38 -23.41
N ASN A 166 -24.18 12.44 -24.25
CA ASN A 166 -22.98 11.64 -24.10
C ASN A 166 -22.01 12.37 -23.19
N ILE A 167 -21.60 11.71 -22.12
CA ILE A 167 -20.58 12.24 -21.21
C ILE A 167 -19.43 11.26 -21.09
N ARG A 168 -18.26 11.82 -20.88
CA ARG A 168 -17.04 11.11 -20.57
C ARG A 168 -16.71 11.36 -19.12
N ALA A 169 -16.25 10.31 -18.44
CA ALA A 169 -15.74 10.40 -17.09
C ALA A 169 -14.35 9.77 -17.03
N ALA A 170 -13.48 10.32 -16.18
CA ALA A 170 -12.15 9.79 -15.97
C ALA A 170 -11.71 9.98 -14.52
N VAL A 171 -11.07 8.95 -13.97
CA VAL A 171 -10.60 8.92 -12.58
C VAL A 171 -9.07 9.00 -12.55
N GLY A 172 -8.55 9.91 -11.72
CA GLY A 172 -7.13 10.17 -11.54
C GLY A 172 -6.74 10.37 -10.08
N MET A 173 -5.45 10.21 -9.78
CA MET A 173 -4.89 10.58 -8.47
C MET A 173 -4.82 12.10 -8.29
N THR A 174 -4.71 12.84 -9.39
CA THR A 174 -4.73 14.31 -9.47
C THR A 174 -5.74 14.74 -10.53
N GLY A 175 -6.15 16.02 -10.50
CA GLY A 175 -7.02 16.59 -11.53
C GLY A 175 -6.43 16.47 -12.94
N ALA A 176 -5.16 16.84 -13.10
CA ALA A 176 -4.44 16.69 -14.37
C ALA A 176 -4.42 15.23 -14.88
N ALA A 177 -4.16 14.26 -13.98
CA ALA A 177 -4.14 12.85 -14.35
C ALA A 177 -5.53 12.29 -14.69
N ALA A 178 -6.61 12.93 -14.23
CA ALA A 178 -7.98 12.60 -14.63
C ALA A 178 -8.29 13.17 -16.02
N ILE A 179 -7.91 14.43 -16.27
CA ILE A 179 -8.11 15.11 -17.57
C ILE A 179 -7.32 14.41 -18.69
N GLU A 180 -6.02 14.15 -18.49
CA GLU A 180 -5.16 13.44 -19.45
C GLU A 180 -5.76 12.08 -19.83
N ARG A 181 -6.37 11.39 -18.85
CA ARG A 181 -7.04 10.11 -19.07
C ARG A 181 -8.34 10.25 -19.86
N SER A 182 -9.08 11.35 -19.66
CA SER A 182 -10.25 11.67 -20.46
C SER A 182 -9.89 11.84 -21.93
N ILE A 183 -8.85 12.64 -22.19
CA ILE A 183 -8.32 12.92 -23.53
C ILE A 183 -7.90 11.61 -24.20
N LYS A 184 -7.04 10.82 -23.54
CA LYS A 184 -6.57 9.54 -24.08
C LYS A 184 -7.72 8.55 -24.31
N LEU A 185 -8.72 8.55 -23.43
CA LEU A 185 -9.89 7.69 -23.64
C LEU A 185 -10.66 8.12 -24.89
N ASN A 186 -10.84 9.42 -25.14
CA ASN A 186 -11.47 9.89 -26.38
C ASN A 186 -10.67 9.50 -27.64
N GLU A 187 -9.34 9.56 -27.58
CA GLU A 187 -8.48 9.14 -28.70
C GLU A 187 -8.63 7.64 -29.04
N GLU A 188 -8.75 6.78 -28.02
CA GLU A 188 -8.77 5.32 -28.19
C GLU A 188 -10.15 4.75 -28.55
N ILE A 189 -11.24 5.33 -28.01
CA ILE A 189 -12.59 4.76 -28.16
C ILE A 189 -13.62 5.75 -28.75
N GLY A 190 -13.20 6.95 -29.13
CA GLY A 190 -14.07 8.00 -29.66
C GLY A 190 -15.08 8.55 -28.64
N GLU A 191 -16.16 9.16 -29.12
CA GLU A 191 -17.18 9.83 -28.31
C GLU A 191 -18.21 8.86 -27.66
N ILE A 192 -17.76 7.68 -27.25
CA ILE A 192 -18.60 6.69 -26.57
C ILE A 192 -18.60 6.95 -25.06
N PRO A 193 -19.77 7.09 -24.40
CA PRO A 193 -19.82 7.29 -22.95
C PRO A 193 -19.10 6.21 -22.16
N GLY A 194 -18.33 6.61 -21.15
CA GLY A 194 -17.57 5.66 -20.35
C GLY A 194 -16.70 6.30 -19.28
N VAL A 195 -16.25 5.46 -18.34
CA VAL A 195 -15.38 5.83 -17.22
C VAL A 195 -14.00 5.23 -17.43
N GLY A 196 -12.98 6.08 -17.61
CA GLY A 196 -11.57 5.69 -17.67
C GLY A 196 -10.89 5.70 -16.30
N PHE A 197 -10.02 4.74 -15.99
CA PHE A 197 -9.29 4.69 -14.72
C PHE A 197 -8.00 3.87 -14.81
N THR A 198 -7.19 3.91 -13.73
CA THR A 198 -5.95 3.13 -13.59
C THR A 198 -5.98 2.14 -12.44
N LYS A 199 -5.31 1.00 -12.65
CA LYS A 199 -5.04 -0.01 -11.62
C LYS A 199 -3.74 -0.73 -11.97
N LEU A 200 -2.80 -0.80 -11.02
CA LEU A 200 -1.52 -1.52 -11.14
C LEU A 200 -0.71 -1.13 -12.40
N GLY A 201 -0.66 0.16 -12.73
CA GLY A 201 0.06 0.67 -13.90
C GLY A 201 -0.63 0.44 -15.24
N GLY A 202 -1.72 -0.34 -15.26
CA GLY A 202 -2.60 -0.51 -16.42
C GLY A 202 -3.68 0.58 -16.49
N GLU A 203 -4.24 0.75 -17.68
CA GLU A 203 -5.30 1.71 -17.98
C GLU A 203 -6.50 0.99 -18.57
N PHE A 204 -7.67 1.27 -18.02
CA PHE A 204 -8.89 0.54 -18.31
C PHE A 204 -10.06 1.50 -18.48
N ALA A 205 -11.10 1.04 -19.18
CA ALA A 205 -12.34 1.77 -19.31
C ALA A 205 -13.57 0.86 -19.18
N LEU A 206 -14.61 1.38 -18.53
CA LEU A 206 -15.97 0.86 -18.65
C LEU A 206 -16.73 1.74 -19.63
N ILE A 207 -17.16 1.18 -20.75
CA ILE A 207 -17.93 1.91 -21.76
C ILE A 207 -19.38 1.45 -21.81
N PHE A 208 -20.26 2.36 -22.17
CA PHE A 208 -21.70 2.16 -22.20
C PHE A 208 -22.25 2.57 -23.57
N PRO A 209 -22.23 1.64 -24.56
CA PRO A 209 -22.66 1.94 -25.92
C PRO A 209 -24.16 2.22 -26.05
N THR A 210 -24.96 1.76 -25.09
CA THR A 210 -26.41 1.95 -25.08
C THR A 210 -26.86 2.64 -23.78
N PRO A 211 -27.90 3.49 -23.84
CA PRO A 211 -28.45 4.14 -22.65
C PRO A 211 -28.87 3.14 -21.58
N PHE A 212 -28.76 3.54 -20.32
CA PHE A 212 -29.18 2.74 -19.18
C PHE A 212 -29.68 3.62 -18.04
N THR A 213 -30.54 3.05 -17.19
CA THR A 213 -30.99 3.71 -15.97
C THR A 213 -30.03 3.37 -14.83
N PRO A 214 -29.46 4.37 -14.13
CA PRO A 214 -28.68 4.12 -12.93
C PRO A 214 -29.52 3.35 -11.91
N LYS A 215 -28.96 2.28 -11.34
CA LYS A 215 -29.54 1.64 -10.15
C LYS A 215 -28.99 2.31 -8.90
N GLU A 216 -29.82 2.46 -7.88
CA GLU A 216 -29.36 2.81 -6.54
C GLU A 216 -28.92 1.53 -5.83
N GLY A 217 -27.64 1.17 -6.01
CA GLY A 217 -26.97 0.20 -5.16
C GLY A 217 -26.30 0.91 -3.99
N GLU A 218 -26.41 0.34 -2.78
CA GLU A 218 -25.50 0.70 -1.71
C GLU A 218 -24.08 0.26 -2.09
N PRO A 219 -23.04 1.03 -1.74
CA PRO A 219 -21.68 0.55 -1.92
C PRO A 219 -21.53 -0.76 -1.12
N VAL A 220 -20.86 -1.75 -1.69
CA VAL A 220 -20.43 -2.91 -0.90
C VAL A 220 -19.46 -2.37 0.16
N THR A 221 -19.94 -2.19 1.38
CA THR A 221 -19.11 -1.85 2.53
C THR A 221 -18.17 -3.02 2.76
N HIS A 222 -16.97 -2.90 2.21
CA HIS A 222 -15.88 -3.77 2.60
C HIS A 222 -15.42 -3.27 3.96
N ASP A 223 -15.75 -4.02 5.00
CA ASP A 223 -15.15 -3.80 6.30
C ASP A 223 -13.64 -3.93 6.16
N ASN A 224 -12.89 -2.98 6.71
CA ASN A 224 -11.43 -3.02 6.70
C ASN A 224 -10.99 -3.37 8.11
N TYR A 225 -11.05 -4.66 8.43
CA TYR A 225 -10.64 -5.14 9.75
C TYR A 225 -9.13 -5.09 9.88
N LEU A 226 -8.67 -4.50 10.97
CA LEU A 226 -7.30 -4.53 11.44
C LEU A 226 -7.26 -5.34 12.73
N PHE A 227 -6.43 -6.37 12.74
CA PHE A 227 -6.06 -7.11 13.94
C PHE A 227 -4.61 -6.80 14.28
N ILE A 228 -4.34 -6.41 15.53
CA ILE A 228 -3.01 -6.12 16.07
C ILE A 228 -2.80 -7.03 17.27
N ASP A 229 -1.59 -7.54 17.43
CA ASP A 229 -1.20 -8.31 18.59
C ASP A 229 0.28 -8.09 18.94
N VAL A 230 0.59 -7.94 20.23
CA VAL A 230 1.95 -7.71 20.72
C VAL A 230 2.72 -9.03 20.82
N ILE A 231 3.79 -9.12 20.06
CA ILE A 231 4.66 -10.29 19.99
C ILE A 231 5.39 -10.46 21.33
N ASN A 232 5.33 -11.68 21.89
CA ASN A 232 5.97 -12.05 23.15
C ASN A 232 5.58 -11.11 24.32
N SER A 233 4.31 -10.72 24.39
CA SER A 233 3.74 -9.85 25.42
C SER A 233 4.11 -10.29 26.84
N THR A 234 4.15 -11.61 27.13
CA THR A 234 4.56 -12.13 28.44
C THR A 234 5.96 -11.71 28.84
N SER A 235 6.95 -11.93 27.97
CA SER A 235 8.34 -11.50 28.23
C SER A 235 8.48 -9.99 28.29
N PHE A 236 7.71 -9.26 27.47
CA PHE A 236 7.68 -7.80 27.52
C PHE A 236 7.15 -7.28 28.88
N ILE A 237 6.11 -7.90 29.42
CA ILE A 237 5.56 -7.54 30.74
C ILE A 237 6.57 -7.83 31.85
N GLU A 238 7.33 -8.93 31.76
CA GLU A 238 8.38 -9.25 32.72
C GLU A 238 9.51 -8.21 32.72
N GLU A 239 9.88 -7.68 31.54
CA GLU A 239 10.98 -6.73 31.37
C GLU A 239 10.57 -5.27 31.66
N HIS A 240 9.37 -4.87 31.22
CA HIS A 240 8.95 -3.46 31.22
C HIS A 240 7.72 -3.18 32.08
N GLY A 241 7.09 -4.20 32.66
CA GLY A 241 5.88 -4.08 33.46
C GLY A 241 4.59 -4.02 32.64
N LYS A 242 3.49 -4.43 33.27
CA LYS A 242 2.16 -4.47 32.64
C LYS A 242 1.61 -3.07 32.31
N GLU A 243 1.93 -2.08 33.13
CA GLU A 243 1.47 -0.69 32.94
C GLU A 243 1.97 -0.11 31.62
N THR A 244 3.23 -0.37 31.27
CA THR A 244 3.83 0.05 29.99
C THR A 244 3.09 -0.56 28.80
N LEU A 245 2.71 -1.84 28.87
CA LEU A 245 1.92 -2.47 27.80
C LEU A 245 0.53 -1.83 27.67
N VAL A 246 -0.13 -1.55 28.80
CA VAL A 246 -1.44 -0.89 28.84
C VAL A 246 -1.37 0.49 28.20
N GLU A 247 -0.33 1.27 28.50
CA GLU A 247 -0.10 2.60 27.93
C GLU A 247 0.05 2.53 26.41
N ILE A 248 0.95 1.67 25.90
CA ILE A 248 1.17 1.49 24.46
C ILE A 248 -0.13 1.08 23.75
N MET A 249 -0.87 0.11 24.31
CA MET A 249 -2.12 -0.36 23.69
C MET A 249 -3.25 0.68 23.74
N ASN A 250 -3.31 1.50 24.79
CA ASN A 250 -4.26 2.60 24.90
C ASN A 250 -3.93 3.76 23.94
N ASP A 251 -2.65 4.05 23.71
CA ASP A 251 -2.20 5.02 22.73
C ASP A 251 -2.57 4.56 21.31
N ILE A 252 -2.30 3.29 20.99
CA ILE A 252 -2.71 2.64 19.74
C ILE A 252 -4.24 2.74 19.54
N LYS A 253 -5.02 2.38 20.57
CA LYS A 253 -6.49 2.47 20.54
C LYS A 253 -6.93 3.90 20.25
N THR A 254 -6.38 4.87 20.98
CA THR A 254 -6.73 6.29 20.86
C THR A 254 -6.40 6.84 19.49
N TYR A 255 -5.24 6.48 18.94
CA TYR A 255 -4.83 6.84 17.58
C TYR A 255 -5.80 6.30 16.53
N ILE A 256 -6.19 5.02 16.64
CA ILE A 256 -7.14 4.39 15.72
C ILE A 256 -8.50 5.10 15.78
N GLU A 257 -9.02 5.39 16.96
CA GLU A 257 -10.34 6.03 17.13
C GLU A 257 -10.35 7.48 16.66
N LYS A 258 -9.35 8.28 17.05
CA LYS A 258 -9.36 9.73 16.83
C LYS A 258 -8.77 10.13 15.48
N GLU A 259 -7.59 9.62 15.15
CA GLU A 259 -6.84 10.04 13.96
C GLU A 259 -7.28 9.26 12.73
N CYS A 260 -7.56 7.96 12.89
CA CYS A 260 -7.98 7.09 11.79
C CYS A 260 -9.50 6.99 11.63
N LYS A 261 -10.27 7.56 12.58
CA LYS A 261 -11.74 7.43 12.64
C LYS A 261 -12.21 5.98 12.58
N GLY A 262 -11.41 5.07 13.12
CA GLY A 262 -11.69 3.65 13.22
C GLY A 262 -12.63 3.35 14.38
N LYS A 263 -13.35 2.24 14.28
CA LYS A 263 -14.20 1.72 15.34
C LYS A 263 -13.50 0.52 15.98
N ILE A 264 -13.20 0.61 17.28
CA ILE A 264 -12.69 -0.54 18.05
C ILE A 264 -13.83 -1.54 18.24
N GLU A 265 -13.59 -2.78 17.82
CA GLU A 265 -14.60 -3.84 17.89
C GLU A 265 -14.26 -4.92 18.94
N GLY A 266 -13.01 -4.94 19.40
CA GLY A 266 -12.55 -5.80 20.48
C GLY A 266 -11.20 -5.32 21.00
N TYR A 267 -11.16 -5.03 22.28
CA TYR A 267 -9.95 -4.76 23.05
C TYR A 267 -10.33 -4.94 24.51
N LYS A 268 -9.57 -5.78 25.22
CA LYS A 268 -9.69 -5.90 26.66
C LYS A 268 -8.62 -4.99 27.27
N GLU A 269 -9.01 -4.11 28.19
CA GLU A 269 -8.05 -3.22 28.84
C GLU A 269 -6.92 -4.02 29.50
N GLY A 270 -5.68 -3.72 29.08
CA GLY A 270 -4.48 -4.47 29.48
C GLY A 270 -4.31 -5.86 28.86
N GLY A 271 -5.02 -6.14 27.78
CA GLY A 271 -4.70 -7.20 26.82
C GLY A 271 -3.61 -6.77 25.84
N ASP A 272 -3.10 -7.73 25.09
CA ASP A 272 -2.05 -7.58 24.08
C ASP A 272 -2.60 -7.55 22.64
N ASP A 273 -3.88 -7.85 22.46
CA ASP A 273 -4.55 -7.86 21.17
C ASP A 273 -5.62 -6.77 21.02
N LEU A 274 -5.81 -6.30 19.78
CA LEU A 274 -6.81 -5.30 19.44
C LEU A 274 -7.37 -5.58 18.04
N ILE A 275 -8.69 -5.44 17.92
CA ILE A 275 -9.39 -5.49 16.64
C ILE A 275 -10.21 -4.22 16.39
N ALA A 276 -10.05 -3.65 15.20
CA ALA A 276 -10.73 -2.44 14.77
C ALA A 276 -11.26 -2.58 13.34
N ASN A 277 -12.30 -1.83 13.01
CA ASN A 277 -12.81 -1.65 11.64
C ASN A 277 -12.50 -0.22 11.18
N LEU A 278 -11.83 -0.08 10.05
CA LEU A 278 -11.40 1.21 9.49
C LEU A 278 -12.26 1.65 8.29
N PRO A 279 -12.39 2.97 8.05
CA PRO A 279 -13.18 3.50 6.94
C PRO A 279 -12.72 3.06 5.54
N SER A 280 -11.41 2.83 5.38
CA SER A 280 -10.80 2.44 4.12
C SER A 280 -9.56 1.57 4.34
N LYS A 281 -9.16 0.86 3.27
CA LYS A 281 -7.99 -0.02 3.28
C LYS A 281 -6.67 0.74 3.42
N ASP A 282 -6.55 1.90 2.78
CA ASP A 282 -5.42 2.82 2.92
C ASP A 282 -5.32 3.35 4.35
N THR A 283 -6.44 3.73 4.99
CA THR A 283 -6.47 4.11 6.40
C THR A 283 -6.04 2.94 7.28
N ALA A 284 -6.50 1.72 7.02
CA ALA A 284 -6.07 0.52 7.73
C ALA A 284 -4.55 0.30 7.60
N LEU A 285 -4.01 0.38 6.39
CA LEU A 285 -2.57 0.21 6.13
C LEU A 285 -1.74 1.27 6.83
N LYS A 286 -2.15 2.53 6.71
CA LYS A 286 -1.49 3.66 7.37
C LYS A 286 -1.53 3.51 8.90
N ALA A 287 -2.70 3.22 9.46
CA ALA A 287 -2.86 2.98 10.90
C ALA A 287 -1.91 1.90 11.39
N THR A 288 -1.78 0.81 10.64
CA THR A 288 -0.92 -0.31 11.04
C THR A 288 0.56 0.05 11.00
N ILE A 289 1.01 0.80 10.00
CA ILE A 289 2.40 1.26 9.90
C ILE A 289 2.74 2.19 11.07
N ASP A 290 1.87 3.18 11.35
CA ASP A 290 2.07 4.13 12.44
C ASP A 290 2.10 3.44 13.82
N VAL A 291 1.17 2.51 14.04
CA VAL A 291 1.08 1.71 15.26
C VAL A 291 2.32 0.81 15.41
N ALA A 292 2.82 0.22 14.32
CA ALA A 292 4.04 -0.58 14.36
C ALA A 292 5.27 0.26 14.73
N TRP A 293 5.38 1.49 14.23
CA TRP A 293 6.46 2.39 14.59
C TRP A 293 6.35 2.92 16.01
N HIS A 294 5.14 3.27 16.46
CA HIS A 294 4.89 3.67 17.83
C HIS A 294 5.23 2.55 18.83
N ALA A 295 4.82 1.32 18.55
CA ALA A 295 5.19 0.16 19.36
C ALA A 295 6.72 -0.03 19.39
N LEU A 296 7.38 0.04 18.23
CA LEU A 296 8.84 -0.09 18.13
C LEU A 296 9.59 0.99 18.90
N ALA A 297 9.10 2.23 18.90
CA ALA A 297 9.69 3.33 19.66
C ALA A 297 9.63 3.08 21.18
N ASN A 298 8.63 2.30 21.62
CA ASN A 298 8.42 1.91 23.01
C ASN A 298 8.90 0.47 23.30
N ASN A 299 9.84 -0.07 22.51
CA ASN A 299 10.42 -1.41 22.63
C ASN A 299 9.45 -2.59 22.47
N ALA A 300 8.19 -2.33 22.14
CA ALA A 300 7.22 -3.36 21.79
C ALA A 300 7.33 -3.74 20.31
N LYS A 301 6.90 -4.95 19.97
CA LYS A 301 6.83 -5.44 18.60
C LYS A 301 5.45 -5.98 18.37
N ILE A 302 4.85 -5.65 17.23
CA ILE A 302 3.50 -6.10 16.91
C ILE A 302 3.49 -6.96 15.66
N ARG A 303 2.58 -7.92 15.62
CA ARG A 303 2.09 -8.51 14.38
C ARG A 303 0.75 -7.90 14.06
N ALA A 304 0.48 -7.68 12.78
CA ALA A 304 -0.80 -7.14 12.36
C ALA A 304 -1.27 -7.75 11.04
N GLY A 305 -2.58 -7.88 10.91
CA GLY A 305 -3.25 -8.37 9.72
C GLY A 305 -4.43 -7.49 9.37
N ILE A 306 -4.54 -7.10 8.10
CA ILE A 306 -5.69 -6.38 7.57
C ILE A 306 -6.53 -7.38 6.79
N GLY A 307 -7.84 -7.45 6.96
CA GLY A 307 -8.73 -8.39 6.26
C GLY A 307 -10.14 -7.84 6.04
N LYS A 308 -10.95 -8.56 5.25
CA LYS A 308 -12.37 -8.18 4.99
C LYS A 308 -13.29 -8.64 6.11
N THR A 309 -12.84 -9.57 6.93
CA THR A 309 -13.55 -10.05 8.12
C THR A 309 -12.60 -10.07 9.31
N ARG A 310 -13.17 -10.06 10.52
CA ARG A 310 -12.40 -10.17 11.77
C ARG A 310 -11.47 -11.39 11.77
N ARG A 311 -12.01 -12.54 11.35
CA ARG A 311 -11.28 -13.81 11.26
C ARG A 311 -10.14 -13.74 10.26
N GLU A 312 -10.39 -13.20 9.07
CA GLU A 312 -9.37 -13.06 8.04
C GLU A 312 -8.23 -12.13 8.48
N ALA A 313 -8.54 -11.04 9.17
CA ALA A 313 -7.53 -10.14 9.74
C ALA A 313 -6.66 -10.87 10.78
N ALA A 314 -7.26 -11.64 11.69
CA ALA A 314 -6.55 -12.45 12.68
C ALA A 314 -5.70 -13.57 12.04
N GLU A 315 -6.25 -14.32 11.08
CA GLU A 315 -5.52 -15.35 10.33
C GLU A 315 -4.29 -14.75 9.63
N ARG A 316 -4.43 -13.56 9.02
CA ARG A 316 -3.31 -12.84 8.42
C ARG A 316 -2.29 -12.39 9.46
N ALA A 317 -2.70 -11.92 10.63
CA ALA A 317 -1.75 -11.57 11.69
C ALA A 317 -0.97 -12.80 12.19
N HIS A 318 -1.61 -13.97 12.30
CA HIS A 318 -0.94 -15.21 12.70
C HIS A 318 0.09 -15.71 11.67
N LEU A 319 -0.11 -15.46 10.36
CA LEU A 319 0.89 -15.76 9.34
C LEU A 319 2.22 -15.02 9.56
N ALA A 320 2.24 -13.94 10.35
CA ALA A 320 3.46 -13.22 10.71
C ALA A 320 4.48 -14.09 11.45
N ASP A 321 4.02 -15.09 12.20
CA ASP A 321 4.89 -15.93 13.05
C ASP A 321 5.87 -16.78 12.24
N GLU A 322 5.52 -17.07 10.99
CA GLU A 322 6.35 -17.78 10.02
C GLU A 322 7.40 -16.87 9.37
N ILE A 323 7.21 -15.55 9.44
CA ILE A 323 8.05 -14.55 8.77
C ILE A 323 8.99 -13.91 9.78
N LYS A 324 10.09 -14.60 10.06
CA LYS A 324 11.15 -14.11 10.94
C LYS A 324 12.52 -14.42 10.40
N LEU A 325 13.47 -13.55 10.73
CA LEU A 325 14.89 -13.85 10.63
C LEU A 325 15.29 -14.60 11.92
N TRP A 326 16.34 -14.15 12.61
CA TRP A 326 16.81 -14.78 13.84
C TRP A 326 15.96 -14.37 15.06
N ASN A 327 15.41 -13.16 15.05
CA ASN A 327 14.59 -12.61 16.13
C ASN A 327 13.21 -12.19 15.60
N PRO A 328 12.16 -12.22 16.46
CA PRO A 328 10.87 -11.65 16.10
C PRO A 328 10.99 -10.16 15.78
N ALA A 329 10.24 -9.75 14.77
CA ALA A 329 10.20 -8.41 14.22
C ALA A 329 8.76 -8.06 13.85
N PRO A 330 8.40 -6.77 13.80
CA PRO A 330 7.07 -6.40 13.37
C PRO A 330 6.78 -6.80 11.93
N VAL A 331 5.61 -7.40 11.72
CA VAL A 331 5.14 -7.82 10.40
C VAL A 331 3.68 -7.45 10.23
N ILE A 332 3.39 -6.80 9.11
CA ILE A 332 2.05 -6.31 8.75
C ILE A 332 1.63 -7.02 7.48
N ILE A 333 0.55 -7.80 7.51
CA ILE A 333 0.09 -8.62 6.39
C ILE A 333 -1.20 -8.04 5.79
N PHE A 334 -1.22 -7.88 4.47
CA PHE A 334 -2.33 -7.27 3.75
C PHE A 334 -2.44 -7.82 2.31
N ASP A 335 -3.61 -7.67 1.70
CA ASP A 335 -3.83 -8.09 0.32
C ASP A 335 -3.58 -6.97 -0.68
N VAL A 336 -3.21 -7.31 -1.91
CA VAL A 336 -3.20 -6.39 -3.07
C VAL A 336 -3.58 -7.20 -4.31
N ALA A 337 -4.69 -6.84 -4.96
CA ALA A 337 -5.19 -7.50 -6.18
C ALA A 337 -5.19 -9.04 -6.06
N ASP A 338 -5.83 -9.55 -5.00
CA ASP A 338 -5.92 -10.98 -4.63
C ASP A 338 -4.60 -11.69 -4.28
N GLY A 339 -3.46 -11.00 -4.38
CA GLY A 339 -2.20 -11.43 -3.77
C GLY A 339 -2.14 -11.06 -2.29
N LEU A 340 -1.21 -11.69 -1.56
CA LEU A 340 -0.93 -11.45 -0.15
C LEU A 340 0.52 -10.99 0.02
N TYR A 341 0.70 -9.86 0.70
CA TYR A 341 1.98 -9.19 0.88
C TYR A 341 2.19 -8.85 2.34
N ALA A 342 3.43 -8.54 2.70
CA ALA A 342 3.76 -8.10 4.05
C ALA A 342 4.75 -6.94 4.06
N TYR A 343 4.58 -6.02 5.00
CA TYR A 343 5.66 -5.15 5.44
C TYR A 343 6.36 -5.78 6.63
N PHE A 344 7.66 -6.02 6.49
CA PHE A 344 8.52 -6.52 7.55
C PHE A 344 9.45 -5.40 8.01
N ILE A 345 9.44 -5.07 9.29
CA ILE A 345 10.29 -4.01 9.86
C ILE A 345 11.48 -4.66 10.57
N PRO A 346 12.69 -4.67 9.98
CA PRO A 346 13.84 -5.34 10.59
C PRO A 346 14.23 -4.74 11.95
N ASN A 347 14.77 -5.60 12.82
CA ASN A 347 15.30 -5.19 14.12
C ASN A 347 16.55 -4.27 13.95
N PRO A 348 16.99 -3.54 15.00
CA PRO A 348 18.13 -2.62 14.90
C PRO A 348 19.42 -3.27 14.36
N PHE A 349 19.71 -4.51 14.76
CA PHE A 349 20.90 -5.23 14.29
C PHE A 349 20.83 -5.53 12.80
N THR A 350 19.71 -6.08 12.31
CA THR A 350 19.49 -6.33 10.88
C THR A 350 19.50 -5.01 10.09
N ARG A 351 18.93 -3.93 10.62
CA ARG A 351 18.97 -2.59 10.02
C ARG A 351 20.40 -2.10 9.86
N ALA A 352 21.24 -2.24 10.89
CA ALA A 352 22.65 -1.85 10.83
C ALA A 352 23.42 -2.63 9.77
N ILE A 353 23.20 -3.95 9.66
CA ILE A 353 23.79 -4.77 8.60
C ILE A 353 23.35 -4.28 7.21
N ILE A 354 22.04 -4.09 7.03
CA ILE A 354 21.50 -3.61 5.75
C ILE A 354 22.12 -2.25 5.40
N ASP A 355 22.17 -1.31 6.35
CA ASP A 355 22.71 0.03 6.12
C ASP A 355 24.21 0.00 5.78
N TYR A 356 24.98 -0.82 6.50
CA TYR A 356 26.39 -1.06 6.20
C TYR A 356 26.60 -1.54 4.76
N LEU A 357 25.79 -2.50 4.31
CA LEU A 357 25.82 -3.03 2.94
C LEU A 357 25.42 -2.00 1.87
N PHE A 358 24.51 -1.07 2.20
CA PHE A 358 24.10 -0.02 1.28
C PHE A 358 25.09 1.14 1.17
N ASN A 359 25.60 1.62 2.31
CA ASN A 359 26.29 2.90 2.41
C ASN A 359 27.82 2.76 2.51
N LYS A 360 28.35 1.66 3.07
CA LYS A 360 29.80 1.47 3.28
C LYS A 360 30.42 0.49 2.29
N LYS A 361 30.02 0.59 1.00
CA LYS A 361 30.51 -0.30 -0.08
C LYS A 361 32.03 -0.30 -0.23
N SER A 362 32.67 0.88 -0.09
CA SER A 362 34.13 1.01 -0.12
C SER A 362 34.78 0.25 1.03
N SER A 363 34.26 0.39 2.26
CA SER A 363 34.77 -0.32 3.43
C SER A 363 34.62 -1.84 3.30
N ILE A 364 33.52 -2.34 2.73
CA ILE A 364 33.33 -3.77 2.48
C ILE A 364 34.37 -4.31 1.49
N ILE A 365 34.62 -3.58 0.41
CA ILE A 365 35.62 -3.96 -0.60
C ILE A 365 37.02 -3.95 0.03
N ILE A 366 37.34 -2.93 0.83
CA ILE A 366 38.62 -2.82 1.53
C ILE A 366 38.79 -3.97 2.52
N ILE A 367 37.77 -4.29 3.33
CA ILE A 367 37.78 -5.41 4.26
C ILE A 367 37.96 -6.73 3.50
N PHE A 368 37.23 -6.93 2.41
CA PHE A 368 37.34 -8.12 1.59
C PHE A 368 38.75 -8.27 1.01
N ILE A 369 39.30 -7.22 0.39
CA ILE A 369 40.65 -7.23 -0.16
C ILE A 369 41.68 -7.47 0.94
N PHE A 370 41.54 -6.82 2.10
CA PHE A 370 42.43 -6.99 3.24
C PHE A 370 42.42 -8.43 3.76
N VAL A 371 41.25 -8.99 4.06
CA VAL A 371 41.09 -10.37 4.52
C VAL A 371 41.58 -11.35 3.46
N PHE A 372 41.27 -11.10 2.18
CA PHE A 372 41.70 -11.95 1.07
C PHE A 372 43.22 -11.97 0.94
N ILE A 373 43.89 -10.80 0.92
CA ILE A 373 45.35 -10.71 0.83
C ILE A 373 46.00 -11.37 2.06
N ALA A 374 45.52 -11.09 3.27
CA ALA A 374 46.06 -11.67 4.49
C ALA A 374 45.88 -13.21 4.54
N THR A 375 44.73 -13.71 4.09
CA THR A 375 44.46 -15.15 4.01
C THR A 375 45.28 -15.80 2.90
N PHE A 376 45.41 -15.16 1.73
CA PHE A 376 46.20 -15.67 0.61
C PHE A 376 47.69 -15.72 0.94
N LEU A 377 48.25 -14.65 1.51
CA LEU A 377 49.63 -14.63 1.97
C LEU A 377 49.85 -15.62 3.11
N GLY A 378 48.94 -15.68 4.08
CA GLY A 378 49.00 -16.64 5.17
C GLY A 378 48.97 -18.09 4.67
N TRP A 379 48.12 -18.40 3.69
CA TRP A 379 48.06 -19.72 3.08
C TRP A 379 49.36 -20.09 2.34
N ASN A 380 49.89 -19.19 1.51
CA ASN A 380 51.13 -19.44 0.76
C ASN A 380 52.39 -19.50 1.65
N LEU A 381 52.38 -18.82 2.80
CA LEU A 381 53.49 -18.79 3.76
C LEU A 381 53.35 -19.83 4.89
N GLY A 382 52.27 -20.62 4.92
CA GLY A 382 52.03 -21.66 5.94
C GLY A 382 51.44 -21.16 7.27
N TYR A 383 51.05 -19.88 7.35
CA TYR A 383 50.44 -19.24 8.52
C TYR A 383 48.95 -18.95 8.30
N TRP A 384 48.13 -19.99 8.31
CA TRP A 384 46.67 -19.88 8.12
C TRP A 384 45.99 -18.98 9.17
N GLN A 385 46.61 -18.80 10.34
CA GLN A 385 46.13 -17.94 11.42
C GLN A 385 46.05 -16.45 11.02
N LEU A 386 46.83 -16.02 10.02
CA LEU A 386 46.79 -14.64 9.52
C LEU A 386 45.42 -14.28 8.92
N GLY A 387 44.74 -15.24 8.30
CA GLY A 387 43.37 -15.05 7.81
C GLY A 387 42.37 -14.81 8.95
N LEU A 388 42.46 -15.60 10.03
CA LEU A 388 41.62 -15.41 11.23
C LEU A 388 41.89 -14.07 11.92
N LEU A 389 43.16 -13.69 12.07
CA LEU A 389 43.53 -12.41 12.67
C LEU A 389 42.99 -11.23 11.84
N ALA A 390 43.08 -11.33 10.51
CA ALA A 390 42.55 -10.33 9.59
C ALA A 390 41.01 -10.22 9.68
N ILE A 391 40.29 -11.33 9.82
CA ILE A 391 38.85 -11.32 10.08
C ILE A 391 38.54 -10.61 11.40
N LEU A 392 39.28 -10.90 12.46
CA LEU A 392 39.07 -10.30 13.78
C LEU A 392 39.33 -8.78 13.78
N LEU A 393 40.41 -8.35 13.10
CA LEU A 393 40.72 -6.93 12.88
C LEU A 393 39.67 -6.24 12.01
N ALA A 394 39.15 -6.91 10.98
CA ALA A 394 38.09 -6.39 10.14
C ALA A 394 36.77 -6.22 10.91
N VAL A 395 36.44 -7.16 11.81
CA VAL A 395 35.29 -7.04 12.72
C VAL A 395 35.49 -5.85 13.65
N LEU A 396 36.67 -5.72 14.28
CA LEU A 396 36.98 -4.57 15.15
C LEU A 396 36.85 -3.24 14.39
N TYR A 397 37.48 -3.11 13.23
CA TYR A 397 37.38 -1.92 12.38
C TYR A 397 35.92 -1.60 12.01
N GLY A 398 35.14 -2.62 11.63
CA GLY A 398 33.72 -2.49 11.32
C GLY A 398 32.85 -2.12 12.52
N THR A 399 33.27 -2.42 13.76
CA THR A 399 32.56 -2.01 14.99
C THR A 399 32.96 -0.62 15.48
N THR A 400 34.15 -0.12 15.14
CA THR A 400 34.66 1.19 15.58
C THR A 400 34.43 2.33 14.60
N THR A 401 33.98 2.03 13.37
CA THR A 401 33.68 3.03 12.32
C THR A 401 32.23 2.96 11.93
#